data_AF-A0A4Q0VJI3-F1
#
_entry.id   AF-A0A4Q0VJI3-F1
#
_cell.length_a   1.000
_cell.length_b   1.000
_cell.length_c   1.000
_cell.angle_alpha   90.00
_cell.angle_beta   90.00
_cell.angle_gamma   90.00
#
_symmetry.space_group_name_H-M   'P 1'
#
loop_
_entity.id
_entity.type
_entity.pdbx_description
1 polymer ?
#
loop_
_entity_poly.entity_id
_entity_poly.type
_entity_poly.pdbx_seq_one_letter_code
_entity_poly.pdbx_strand_id
1 'polypeptide(L)'
;MKKWVWVVATLVVALLIGGYAYSNHHATAKEYQAAMTNGRTALTNKDYTQAESYFQNAMKRRLNDKTAQTYLTQTQHFVSGEDALDARKFSRAQGRYQTVKDTKNGAKVLIQRATKRLKQLKVIQANVKQFKKLLKQAASENQALNYGTSNNTLDELFNNKQFQKVYYKDLYTQALALRKANNAGQASSSSSASSQTTASSSASSTTTSSSKAAATSNSNSNSNSSSSSTKNTGASLTSSESQAAKNYKGSNEYTVTKKQKELNGKTITASQISLARKTINAAGGQADAMSDQDIRVALQQADKKGMSLTKYTQQYLK
;
A
#
# COMPACT_ATOMS: atom_id res chain seq x y z
N MET A 1 15.61 18.03 -7.58
CA MET A 1 15.85 17.75 -9.02
C MET A 1 16.29 16.29 -9.14
N LYS A 2 15.85 15.43 -10.06
CA LYS A 2 15.34 15.59 -11.43
C LYS A 2 14.11 14.69 -11.65
N LYS A 3 13.19 15.18 -12.48
CA LYS A 3 11.93 14.55 -12.88
C LYS A 3 12.23 13.52 -13.97
N TRP A 4 11.73 12.29 -13.84
CA TRP A 4 11.76 11.31 -14.93
C TRP A 4 10.50 11.52 -15.76
N VAL A 5 10.69 12.24 -16.86
CA VAL A 5 9.70 12.44 -17.91
C VAL A 5 9.52 11.10 -18.62
N TRP A 6 8.45 10.37 -18.29
CA TRP A 6 7.81 9.49 -19.27
C TRP A 6 7.19 10.41 -20.33
N VAL A 7 7.60 10.30 -21.60
CA VAL A 7 6.79 10.53 -22.84
C VAL A 7 7.62 10.76 -24.13
N VAL A 8 8.96 10.94 -24.12
CA VAL A 8 9.66 11.40 -25.35
C VAL A 8 10.47 10.32 -26.12
N ALA A 9 10.16 9.02 -25.99
CA ALA A 9 10.98 7.98 -26.66
C ALA A 9 10.53 7.62 -28.09
N THR A 10 9.32 7.99 -28.52
CA THR A 10 8.80 7.66 -29.86
C THR A 10 8.95 8.79 -30.89
N LEU A 11 9.20 10.02 -30.46
CA LEU A 11 9.21 11.21 -31.36
C LEU A 11 10.62 11.74 -31.70
N VAL A 12 11.67 11.31 -30.99
CA VAL A 12 13.06 11.75 -31.27
C VAL A 12 13.71 10.98 -32.44
N VAL A 13 13.11 9.87 -32.88
CA VAL A 13 13.63 9.09 -34.02
C VAL A 13 13.44 9.84 -35.36
N ALA A 14 12.54 10.83 -35.43
CA ALA A 14 12.23 11.55 -36.68
C ALA A 14 12.94 12.91 -36.86
N LEU A 15 13.65 13.44 -35.86
CA LEU A 15 14.22 14.81 -35.88
C LEU A 15 15.75 14.88 -35.85
N LEU A 16 16.46 13.81 -36.21
CA LEU A 16 17.92 13.81 -36.32
C LEU A 16 18.39 13.43 -37.73
N ILE A 17 17.73 13.97 -38.75
CA ILE A 17 18.28 14.12 -40.10
C ILE A 17 18.78 15.56 -40.20
N GLY A 18 20.06 15.81 -39.94
CA GLY A 18 20.64 17.11 -40.18
C GLY A 18 21.85 17.45 -39.31
N GLY A 19 23.04 17.16 -39.83
CA GLY A 19 24.22 17.96 -39.55
C GLY A 19 25.31 17.35 -38.68
N TYR A 20 26.44 17.07 -39.34
CA TYR A 20 27.83 17.10 -38.84
C TYR A 20 28.32 16.00 -37.87
N ALA A 21 29.01 15.00 -38.42
CA ALA A 21 30.47 15.05 -38.54
C ALA A 21 30.97 13.71 -39.08
N TYR A 22 31.45 13.72 -40.32
CA TYR A 22 32.10 12.60 -40.96
C TYR A 22 33.60 12.69 -40.64
N SER A 23 34.06 12.01 -39.60
CA SER A 23 35.51 11.83 -39.34
C SER A 23 35.80 10.64 -38.41
N ASN A 24 36.71 9.78 -38.87
CA ASN A 24 37.28 8.55 -38.29
C ASN A 24 36.33 7.37 -38.00
N HIS A 25 36.05 6.59 -39.05
CA HIS A 25 35.37 5.29 -39.01
C HIS A 25 35.92 4.31 -37.95
N HIS A 26 37.22 4.35 -37.65
CA HIS A 26 37.83 3.49 -36.62
C HIS A 26 37.57 3.93 -35.18
N ALA A 27 37.51 5.25 -34.92
CA ALA A 27 37.21 5.79 -33.60
C ALA A 27 35.74 5.55 -33.24
N THR A 28 34.83 5.80 -34.18
CA THR A 28 33.39 5.56 -34.01
C THR A 28 33.06 4.08 -33.86
N ALA A 29 33.77 3.19 -34.57
CA ALA A 29 33.67 1.75 -34.36
C ALA A 29 34.10 1.36 -32.93
N LYS A 30 35.33 1.71 -32.52
CA LYS A 30 35.88 1.35 -31.20
C LYS A 30 34.99 1.80 -30.06
N GLU A 31 34.48 3.02 -30.13
CA GLU A 31 33.56 3.54 -29.12
C GLU A 31 32.19 2.84 -29.13
N TYR A 32 31.68 2.43 -30.30
CA TYR A 32 30.49 1.58 -30.39
C TYR A 32 30.73 0.23 -29.71
N GLN A 33 31.84 -0.46 -29.98
CA GLN A 33 32.15 -1.74 -29.34
C GLN A 33 32.33 -1.60 -27.83
N ALA A 34 32.97 -0.52 -27.36
CA ALA A 34 33.09 -0.20 -25.94
C ALA A 34 31.70 -0.01 -25.31
N ALA A 35 30.83 0.77 -25.94
CA ALA A 35 29.46 0.98 -25.46
C ALA A 35 28.64 -0.32 -25.41
N MET A 36 28.70 -1.14 -26.47
CA MET A 36 28.02 -2.45 -26.49
C MET A 36 28.56 -3.42 -25.44
N THR A 37 29.86 -3.38 -25.15
CA THR A 37 30.48 -4.22 -24.12
C THR A 37 30.10 -3.73 -22.72
N ASN A 38 30.20 -2.43 -22.45
CA ASN A 38 29.79 -1.84 -21.17
C ASN A 38 28.30 -2.04 -20.90
N GLY A 39 27.45 -1.93 -21.92
CA GLY A 39 26.02 -2.23 -21.80
C GLY A 39 25.76 -3.68 -21.39
N ARG A 40 26.45 -4.65 -22.02
CA ARG A 40 26.36 -6.06 -21.64
C ARG A 40 26.88 -6.32 -20.22
N THR A 41 27.98 -5.69 -19.82
CA THR A 41 28.52 -5.78 -18.46
C THR A 41 27.53 -5.21 -17.44
N ALA A 42 26.93 -4.05 -17.73
CA ALA A 42 25.89 -3.45 -16.89
C ALA A 42 24.67 -4.37 -16.76
N LEU A 43 24.23 -5.03 -17.84
CA LEU A 43 23.20 -6.07 -17.76
C LEU A 43 23.60 -7.21 -16.82
N THR A 44 24.82 -7.72 -16.90
CA THR A 44 25.32 -8.75 -15.97
C THR A 44 25.26 -8.26 -14.52
N ASN A 45 25.65 -7.01 -14.28
CA ASN A 45 25.64 -6.38 -12.96
C ASN A 45 24.25 -5.95 -12.48
N LYS A 46 23.19 -6.16 -13.29
CA LYS A 46 21.80 -5.73 -13.03
C LYS A 46 21.63 -4.21 -12.97
N ASP A 47 22.58 -3.46 -13.48
CA ASP A 47 22.46 -2.01 -13.62
C ASP A 47 21.76 -1.67 -14.95
N TYR A 48 20.44 -1.82 -14.94
CA TYR A 48 19.63 -1.66 -16.14
C TYR A 48 19.62 -0.21 -16.66
N THR A 49 19.69 0.77 -15.76
CA THR A 49 19.77 2.18 -16.15
C THR A 49 21.09 2.50 -16.86
N GLN A 50 22.22 2.02 -16.34
CA GLN A 50 23.50 2.17 -17.05
C GLN A 50 23.48 1.40 -18.37
N ALA A 51 22.94 0.18 -18.40
CA ALA A 51 22.84 -0.61 -19.63
C ALA A 51 22.08 0.13 -20.75
N GLU A 52 20.92 0.72 -20.44
CA GLU A 52 20.15 1.53 -21.39
C GLU A 52 20.97 2.73 -21.90
N SER A 53 21.66 3.44 -21.01
CA SER A 53 22.51 4.58 -21.41
C SER A 53 23.63 4.14 -22.36
N TYR A 54 24.29 3.02 -22.07
CA TYR A 54 25.33 2.47 -22.95
C TYR A 54 24.77 2.06 -24.32
N PHE A 55 23.61 1.39 -24.38
CA PHE A 55 23.01 1.02 -25.67
C PHE A 55 22.50 2.23 -26.46
N GLN A 56 21.97 3.27 -25.79
CA GLN A 56 21.65 4.54 -26.43
C GLN A 56 22.90 5.21 -27.01
N ASN A 57 24.01 5.21 -26.27
CA ASN A 57 25.28 5.75 -26.76
C ASN A 57 25.85 4.93 -27.94
N ALA A 58 25.63 3.61 -27.97
CA ALA A 58 25.95 2.79 -29.14
C ALA A 58 25.12 3.21 -30.38
N MET A 59 23.82 3.44 -30.20
CA MET A 59 22.91 3.91 -31.26
C MET A 59 23.28 5.29 -31.82
N LYS A 60 23.80 6.20 -30.98
CA LYS A 60 24.29 7.52 -31.43
C LYS A 60 25.51 7.41 -32.36
N ARG A 61 26.34 6.38 -32.19
CA ARG A 61 27.58 6.17 -32.96
C ARG A 61 27.36 5.37 -34.23
N ARG A 62 26.40 4.45 -34.22
CA ARG A 62 25.95 3.68 -35.38
C ARG A 62 24.43 3.77 -35.46
N LEU A 63 23.95 4.82 -36.14
CA LEU A 63 22.53 4.98 -36.41
C LEU A 63 22.04 3.75 -37.20
N ASN A 64 20.87 3.23 -36.82
CA ASN A 64 20.24 2.04 -37.42
C ASN A 64 20.91 0.69 -37.13
N ASP A 65 21.81 0.59 -36.14
CA ASP A 65 22.35 -0.71 -35.71
C ASP A 65 21.26 -1.58 -35.04
N LYS A 66 20.85 -2.64 -35.75
CA LYS A 66 19.75 -3.53 -35.30
C LYS A 66 20.05 -4.20 -33.96
N THR A 67 21.30 -4.52 -33.66
CA THR A 67 21.69 -5.21 -32.43
C THR A 67 21.61 -4.27 -31.22
N ALA A 68 22.17 -3.07 -31.31
CA ALA A 68 22.06 -2.06 -30.26
C ALA A 68 20.60 -1.67 -29.99
N GLN A 69 19.79 -1.48 -31.04
CA GLN A 69 18.35 -1.21 -30.91
C GLN A 69 17.62 -2.35 -30.20
N THR A 70 17.95 -3.61 -30.55
CA THR A 70 17.35 -4.81 -29.95
C THR A 70 17.70 -4.88 -28.45
N TYR A 71 18.96 -4.65 -28.09
CA TYR A 71 19.40 -4.71 -26.69
C TYR A 71 18.79 -3.59 -25.86
N LEU A 72 18.69 -2.37 -26.41
CA LEU A 72 18.01 -1.25 -25.76
C LEU A 72 16.53 -1.57 -25.50
N THR A 73 15.79 -1.94 -26.56
CA THR A 73 14.35 -2.23 -26.47
C THR A 73 14.08 -3.41 -25.51
N GLN A 74 14.90 -4.47 -25.59
CA GLN A 74 14.78 -5.62 -24.69
C GLN A 74 15.03 -5.24 -23.24
N THR A 75 16.02 -4.38 -22.96
CA THR A 75 16.31 -3.89 -21.61
C THR A 75 15.14 -3.09 -21.06
N GLN A 76 14.58 -2.17 -21.86
CA GLN A 76 13.41 -1.38 -21.49
C GLN A 76 12.18 -2.23 -21.19
N HIS A 77 11.93 -3.28 -21.99
CA HIS A 77 10.86 -4.22 -21.70
C HIS A 77 11.10 -4.99 -20.41
N PHE A 78 12.33 -5.39 -20.12
CA PHE A 78 12.66 -6.06 -18.86
C PHE A 78 12.42 -5.15 -17.66
N VAL A 79 12.90 -3.90 -17.72
CA VAL A 79 12.68 -2.89 -16.67
C VAL A 79 11.19 -2.63 -16.46
N SER A 80 10.43 -2.42 -17.55
CA SER A 80 8.96 -2.28 -17.45
C SER A 80 8.28 -3.52 -16.86
N GLY A 81 8.88 -4.71 -16.99
CA GLY A 81 8.42 -5.94 -16.36
C GLY A 81 8.64 -5.93 -14.85
N GLU A 82 9.84 -5.55 -14.40
CA GLU A 82 10.15 -5.40 -12.97
C GLU A 82 9.25 -4.35 -12.32
N ASP A 83 9.08 -3.17 -12.95
CA ASP A 83 8.19 -2.12 -12.44
C ASP A 83 6.74 -2.61 -12.30
N ALA A 84 6.26 -3.38 -13.27
CA ALA A 84 4.92 -3.94 -13.23
C ALA A 84 4.79 -5.01 -12.14
N LEU A 85 5.83 -5.82 -11.90
CA LEU A 85 5.86 -6.82 -10.84
C LEU A 85 5.82 -6.15 -9.47
N ASP A 86 6.61 -5.09 -9.25
CA ASP A 86 6.65 -4.33 -8.00
C ASP A 86 5.32 -3.61 -7.74
N ALA A 87 4.70 -3.10 -8.81
CA ALA A 87 3.35 -2.55 -8.78
C ALA A 87 2.24 -3.60 -8.68
N ARG A 88 2.58 -4.90 -8.53
CA ARG A 88 1.65 -6.05 -8.45
C ARG A 88 0.73 -6.22 -9.67
N LYS A 89 1.09 -5.62 -10.81
CA LYS A 89 0.39 -5.74 -12.10
C LYS A 89 0.86 -7.02 -12.82
N PHE A 90 0.56 -8.18 -12.25
CA PHE A 90 1.12 -9.47 -12.68
C PHE A 90 0.91 -9.80 -14.16
N SER A 91 -0.26 -9.51 -14.72
CA SER A 91 -0.52 -9.75 -16.15
C SER A 91 0.35 -8.87 -17.05
N ARG A 92 0.55 -7.61 -16.68
CA ARG A 92 1.43 -6.68 -17.41
C ARG A 92 2.89 -7.11 -17.30
N ALA A 93 3.33 -7.51 -16.11
CA ALA A 93 4.67 -8.05 -15.89
C ALA A 93 4.90 -9.31 -16.76
N GLN A 94 3.95 -10.24 -16.76
CA GLN A 94 3.99 -11.45 -17.60
C GLN A 94 4.15 -11.10 -19.08
N GLY A 95 3.32 -10.19 -19.61
CA GLY A 95 3.43 -9.75 -21.00
C GLY A 95 4.81 -9.18 -21.32
N ARG A 96 5.35 -8.30 -20.46
CA ARG A 96 6.68 -7.70 -20.63
C ARG A 96 7.80 -8.73 -20.61
N TYR A 97 7.81 -9.65 -19.65
CA TYR A 97 8.82 -10.70 -19.61
C TYR A 97 8.70 -11.68 -20.77
N GLN A 98 7.49 -11.96 -21.25
CA GLN A 98 7.28 -12.79 -22.44
C GLN A 98 7.89 -12.12 -23.68
N THR A 99 7.64 -10.81 -23.88
CA THR A 99 8.31 -10.04 -24.95
C THR A 99 9.84 -10.12 -24.86
N VAL A 100 10.42 -9.97 -23.66
CA VAL A 100 11.88 -10.09 -23.45
C VAL A 100 12.40 -11.48 -23.82
N LYS A 101 11.68 -12.54 -23.40
CA LYS A 101 12.04 -13.93 -23.67
C LYS A 101 12.00 -14.24 -25.16
N ASP A 102 11.00 -13.72 -25.87
CA ASP A 102 10.77 -14.01 -27.29
C ASP A 102 11.60 -13.12 -28.24
N THR A 103 12.35 -12.16 -27.69
CA THR A 103 13.22 -11.27 -28.47
C THR A 103 14.33 -12.07 -29.14
N LYS A 104 14.24 -12.22 -30.47
CA LYS A 104 15.27 -12.85 -31.31
C LYS A 104 16.54 -12.01 -31.31
N ASN A 105 17.71 -12.66 -31.32
CA ASN A 105 19.02 -12.02 -31.29
C ASN A 105 19.23 -11.06 -30.10
N GLY A 106 18.46 -11.23 -29.02
CA GLY A 106 18.57 -10.43 -27.79
C GLY A 106 19.72 -10.86 -26.87
N ALA A 107 19.90 -10.11 -25.79
CA ALA A 107 20.84 -10.42 -24.73
C ALA A 107 20.39 -11.67 -23.96
N LYS A 108 21.19 -12.74 -24.03
CA LYS A 108 20.92 -14.05 -23.38
C LYS A 108 20.63 -13.92 -21.87
N VAL A 109 21.35 -13.02 -21.19
CA VAL A 109 21.15 -12.76 -19.75
C VAL A 109 19.73 -12.26 -19.43
N LEU A 110 19.15 -11.41 -20.27
CA LEU A 110 17.79 -10.91 -20.09
C LEU A 110 16.77 -12.00 -20.39
N ILE A 111 16.97 -12.80 -21.43
CA ILE A 111 16.10 -13.95 -21.75
C ILE A 111 16.04 -14.94 -20.58
N GLN A 112 17.20 -15.28 -19.99
CA GLN A 112 17.27 -16.16 -18.83
C GLN A 112 16.56 -15.57 -17.60
N ARG A 113 16.78 -14.28 -17.32
CA ARG A 113 16.13 -13.61 -16.19
C ARG A 113 14.62 -13.49 -16.37
N ALA A 114 14.16 -13.11 -17.57
CA ALA A 114 12.74 -13.05 -17.91
C ALA A 114 12.08 -14.43 -17.77
N THR A 115 12.76 -15.49 -18.21
CA THR A 115 12.28 -16.87 -18.02
C THR A 115 12.12 -17.22 -16.53
N LYS A 116 13.09 -16.85 -15.68
CA LYS A 116 12.99 -17.02 -14.23
C LYS A 116 11.83 -16.23 -13.64
N ARG A 117 11.63 -14.98 -14.06
CA ARG A 117 10.52 -14.12 -13.63
C ARG A 117 9.16 -14.66 -14.04
N LEU A 118 9.03 -15.21 -15.25
CA LEU A 118 7.80 -15.88 -15.70
C LEU A 118 7.46 -17.09 -14.83
N LYS A 119 8.45 -17.92 -14.46
CA LYS A 119 8.24 -19.03 -13.52
C LYS A 119 7.78 -18.54 -12.15
N GLN A 120 8.43 -17.49 -11.63
CA GLN A 120 8.06 -16.88 -10.37
C GLN A 120 6.63 -16.32 -10.39
N LEU A 121 6.24 -15.64 -11.47
CA LEU A 121 4.89 -15.10 -11.66
C LEU A 121 3.81 -16.19 -11.64
N LYS A 122 4.07 -17.36 -12.25
CA LYS A 122 3.13 -18.49 -12.19
C LYS A 122 2.87 -18.93 -10.75
N VAL A 123 3.92 -19.03 -9.93
CA VAL A 123 3.79 -19.38 -8.51
C VAL A 123 3.03 -18.29 -7.75
N ILE A 124 3.34 -17.02 -8.00
CA ILE A 124 2.63 -15.89 -7.37
C ILE A 124 1.14 -15.92 -7.73
N GLN A 125 0.79 -16.10 -9.00
CA GLN A 125 -0.60 -16.17 -9.45
C GLN A 125 -1.36 -17.35 -8.85
N ALA A 126 -0.73 -18.52 -8.73
CA ALA A 126 -1.32 -19.68 -8.07
C ALA A 126 -1.63 -19.40 -6.60
N ASN A 127 -0.67 -18.81 -5.87
CA ASN A 127 -0.86 -18.40 -4.48
C ASN A 127 -1.94 -17.33 -4.34
N VAL A 128 -2.00 -16.33 -5.24
CA VAL A 128 -3.09 -15.33 -5.24
C VAL A 128 -4.46 -16.01 -5.32
N LYS A 129 -4.63 -17.01 -6.19
CA LYS A 129 -5.89 -17.75 -6.31
C LYS A 129 -6.23 -18.48 -5.01
N GLN A 130 -5.26 -19.19 -4.43
CA GLN A 130 -5.45 -19.92 -3.18
C GLN A 130 -5.79 -18.99 -2.01
N PHE A 131 -5.04 -17.90 -1.84
CA PHE A 131 -5.27 -16.95 -0.77
C PHE A 131 -6.61 -16.22 -0.91
N LYS A 132 -7.02 -15.88 -2.14
CA LYS A 132 -8.36 -15.33 -2.40
C LYS A 132 -9.47 -16.32 -2.03
N LYS A 133 -9.27 -17.63 -2.24
CA LYS A 133 -10.24 -18.66 -1.84
C LYS A 133 -10.44 -18.68 -0.33
N LEU A 134 -9.34 -18.73 0.45
CA LEU A 134 -9.39 -18.69 1.91
C LEU A 134 -10.00 -17.39 2.44
N LEU A 135 -9.64 -16.24 1.85
CA LEU A 135 -10.25 -14.95 2.21
C LEU A 135 -11.75 -14.92 1.96
N LYS A 136 -12.20 -15.48 0.83
CA LYS A 136 -13.64 -15.56 0.51
C LYS A 136 -14.37 -16.48 1.50
N GLN A 137 -13.75 -17.60 1.87
CA GLN A 137 -14.30 -18.50 2.89
C GLN A 137 -14.45 -17.77 4.23
N ALA A 138 -13.38 -17.13 4.72
CA ALA A 138 -13.43 -16.35 5.95
C ALA A 138 -14.51 -15.24 5.90
N ALA A 139 -14.65 -14.56 4.75
CA ALA A 139 -15.69 -13.55 4.57
C ALA A 139 -17.10 -14.15 4.62
N SER A 140 -17.31 -15.34 4.05
CA SER A 140 -18.58 -16.07 4.15
C SER A 140 -18.89 -16.49 5.58
N GLU A 141 -17.89 -16.93 6.34
CA GLU A 141 -18.02 -17.28 7.76
C GLU A 141 -18.37 -16.05 8.61
N ASN A 142 -17.77 -14.88 8.32
CA ASN A 142 -18.13 -13.60 8.95
C ASN A 142 -19.59 -13.21 8.65
N GLN A 143 -20.03 -13.33 7.40
CA GLN A 143 -21.42 -13.02 7.00
C GLN A 143 -22.44 -13.93 7.68
N ALA A 144 -22.06 -15.19 7.95
CA ALA A 144 -22.86 -16.14 8.72
C ALA A 144 -22.76 -15.93 10.24
N LEU A 145 -22.15 -14.82 10.72
CA LEU A 145 -21.89 -14.50 12.13
C LEU A 145 -20.98 -15.53 12.86
N ASN A 146 -20.34 -16.43 12.12
CA ASN A 146 -19.39 -17.42 12.62
C ASN A 146 -17.99 -16.82 12.76
N TYR A 147 -17.87 -15.77 13.57
CA TYR A 147 -16.64 -14.98 13.68
C TYR A 147 -15.43 -15.77 14.18
N GLY A 148 -15.64 -16.77 15.04
CA GLY A 148 -14.57 -17.66 15.53
C GLY A 148 -13.97 -18.50 14.39
N THR A 149 -14.83 -19.15 13.61
CA THR A 149 -14.43 -19.92 12.42
C THR A 149 -13.74 -19.03 11.39
N SER A 150 -14.29 -17.84 11.13
CA SER A 150 -13.67 -16.83 10.26
C SER A 150 -12.26 -16.47 10.70
N ASN A 151 -12.03 -16.27 11.99
CA ASN A 151 -10.70 -15.99 12.53
C ASN A 151 -9.75 -17.17 12.40
N ASN A 152 -10.20 -18.42 12.61
CA ASN A 152 -9.36 -19.61 12.38
C ASN A 152 -8.91 -19.71 10.92
N THR A 153 -9.82 -19.48 9.96
CA THR A 153 -9.48 -19.42 8.52
C THR A 153 -8.48 -18.30 8.21
N LEU A 154 -8.58 -17.16 8.89
CA LEU A 154 -7.62 -16.05 8.75
C LEU A 154 -6.25 -16.36 9.38
N ASP A 155 -6.21 -17.13 10.47
CA ASP A 155 -4.96 -17.55 11.09
C ASP A 155 -4.18 -18.51 10.19
N GLU A 156 -4.85 -19.39 9.43
CA GLU A 156 -4.20 -20.21 8.39
C GLU A 156 -3.49 -19.33 7.34
N LEU A 157 -4.12 -18.22 6.92
CA LEU A 157 -3.51 -17.25 6.02
C LEU A 157 -2.31 -16.56 6.67
N PHE A 158 -2.46 -16.05 7.89
CA PHE A 158 -1.40 -15.31 8.57
C PHE A 158 -0.19 -16.18 8.93
N ASN A 159 -0.39 -17.46 9.22
CA ASN A 159 0.68 -18.42 9.50
C ASN A 159 1.43 -18.86 8.23
N ASN A 160 0.87 -18.61 7.04
CA ASN A 160 1.54 -18.91 5.78
C ASN A 160 2.63 -17.87 5.45
N LYS A 161 3.91 -18.26 5.56
CA LYS A 161 5.06 -17.38 5.24
C LYS A 161 5.04 -16.80 3.82
N GLN A 162 4.42 -17.49 2.86
CA GLN A 162 4.29 -16.94 1.50
C GLN A 162 3.30 -15.77 1.49
N PHE A 163 2.18 -15.87 2.23
CA PHE A 163 1.17 -14.82 2.30
C PHE A 163 1.71 -13.50 2.87
N GLN A 164 2.71 -13.57 3.74
CA GLN A 164 3.38 -12.40 4.32
C GLN A 164 4.30 -11.66 3.33
N LYS A 165 4.56 -12.22 2.15
CA LYS A 165 5.42 -11.56 1.14
C LYS A 165 4.73 -10.35 0.52
N VAL A 166 5.53 -9.37 0.15
CA VAL A 166 5.09 -8.07 -0.42
C VAL A 166 4.15 -8.22 -1.64
N TYR A 167 4.25 -9.32 -2.39
CA TYR A 167 3.39 -9.60 -3.54
C TYR A 167 1.90 -9.69 -3.18
N TYR A 168 1.57 -10.11 -1.95
CA TYR A 168 0.19 -10.35 -1.52
C TYR A 168 -0.32 -9.29 -0.55
N LYS A 169 0.38 -8.15 -0.44
CA LYS A 169 0.08 -7.08 0.52
C LYS A 169 -1.39 -6.65 0.52
N ASP A 170 -1.99 -6.50 -0.65
CA ASP A 170 -3.39 -6.04 -0.75
C ASP A 170 -4.36 -7.10 -0.16
N LEU A 171 -4.06 -8.40 -0.31
CA LEU A 171 -4.83 -9.49 0.32
C LEU A 171 -4.56 -9.54 1.83
N TYR A 172 -3.31 -9.34 2.25
CA TYR A 172 -2.95 -9.29 3.67
C TYR A 172 -3.71 -8.16 4.41
N THR A 173 -3.82 -6.98 3.80
CA THR A 173 -4.60 -5.87 4.35
C THR A 173 -6.09 -6.20 4.44
N GLN A 174 -6.67 -6.87 3.43
CA GLN A 174 -8.06 -7.35 3.48
C GLN A 174 -8.28 -8.35 4.63
N ALA A 175 -7.36 -9.29 4.82
CA ALA A 175 -7.41 -10.26 5.91
C ALA A 175 -7.39 -9.57 7.29
N LEU A 176 -6.52 -8.57 7.47
CA LEU A 176 -6.46 -7.81 8.73
C LEU A 176 -7.75 -7.04 9.01
N ALA A 177 -8.33 -6.41 7.99
CA ALA A 177 -9.58 -5.69 8.12
C ALA A 177 -10.73 -6.63 8.50
N LEU A 178 -10.80 -7.81 7.87
CA LEU A 178 -11.81 -8.81 8.19
C LEU A 178 -11.66 -9.35 9.62
N ARG A 179 -10.43 -9.64 10.07
CA ARG A 179 -10.17 -10.05 11.46
C ARG A 179 -10.63 -8.98 12.46
N LYS A 180 -10.36 -7.71 12.16
CA LYS A 180 -10.84 -6.59 12.99
C LYS A 180 -12.37 -6.56 13.06
N ALA A 181 -13.05 -6.78 11.94
CA ALA A 181 -14.52 -6.84 11.90
C ALA A 181 -15.08 -8.04 12.68
N ASN A 182 -14.47 -9.22 12.55
CA ASN A 182 -14.82 -10.40 13.34
C ASN A 182 -14.73 -10.14 14.85
N ASN A 183 -13.62 -9.56 15.30
CA ASN A 183 -13.40 -9.29 16.72
C ASN A 183 -14.42 -8.29 17.27
N ALA A 184 -14.77 -7.27 16.48
CA ALA A 184 -15.85 -6.34 16.85
C ALA A 184 -17.21 -7.04 16.93
N GLY A 185 -17.52 -7.93 15.97
CA GLY A 185 -18.73 -8.74 15.98
C GLY A 185 -18.84 -9.65 17.20
N GLN A 186 -17.75 -10.32 17.59
CA GLN A 186 -17.72 -11.15 18.80
C GLN A 186 -17.97 -10.33 20.07
N ALA A 187 -17.32 -9.17 20.20
CA ALA A 187 -17.50 -8.28 21.35
C ALA A 187 -18.96 -7.82 21.48
N SER A 188 -19.60 -7.45 20.37
CA SER A 188 -21.01 -7.04 20.33
C SER A 188 -21.96 -8.18 20.73
N SER A 189 -21.72 -9.40 20.23
CA SER A 189 -22.52 -10.58 20.59
C SER A 189 -22.39 -10.93 22.08
N SER A 190 -21.20 -10.78 22.67
CA SER A 190 -20.98 -10.98 24.09
C SER A 190 -21.66 -9.92 24.96
N SER A 191 -21.70 -8.65 24.53
CA SER A 191 -22.43 -7.60 25.27
C SER A 191 -23.95 -7.82 25.26
N SER A 192 -24.53 -8.28 24.15
CA SER A 192 -25.97 -8.57 24.06
C SER A 192 -26.40 -9.76 24.94
N ALA A 193 -25.52 -10.75 25.14
CA ALA A 193 -25.77 -11.87 26.04
C ALA A 193 -25.73 -11.45 27.53
N SER A 194 -24.95 -10.43 27.88
CA SER A 194 -24.84 -9.93 29.26
C SER A 194 -26.03 -9.07 29.71
N SER A 195 -26.86 -8.57 28.78
CA SER A 195 -28.06 -7.77 29.09
C SER A 195 -29.34 -8.60 29.24
N GLN A 196 -29.29 -9.93 29.05
CA GLN A 196 -30.45 -10.82 29.19
C GLN A 196 -30.58 -11.48 30.59
N THR A 197 -29.65 -11.24 31.52
CA THR A 197 -29.66 -11.87 32.85
C THR A 197 -30.28 -11.03 33.98
N THR A 198 -30.93 -9.90 33.70
CA THR A 198 -31.61 -9.07 34.74
C THR A 198 -33.09 -8.79 34.47
N ALA A 199 -33.82 -9.73 33.88
CA ALA A 199 -35.28 -9.58 33.68
C ALA A 199 -36.03 -10.89 33.88
N SER A 200 -35.89 -11.54 35.04
CA SER A 200 -36.79 -12.63 35.49
C SER A 200 -36.66 -12.89 37.00
N SER A 201 -37.16 -11.97 37.83
CA SER A 201 -37.56 -12.31 39.20
C SER A 201 -38.60 -11.33 39.76
N SER A 202 -39.79 -11.31 39.17
CA SER A 202 -40.98 -10.87 39.89
C SER A 202 -42.28 -11.35 39.21
N ALA A 203 -43.00 -12.22 39.95
CA ALA A 203 -44.46 -12.32 40.05
C ALA A 203 -45.12 -13.66 39.64
N SER A 204 -45.30 -14.53 40.65
CA SER A 204 -46.43 -15.44 40.87
C SER A 204 -46.19 -16.14 42.21
N SER A 205 -47.08 -16.35 43.18
CA SER A 205 -48.40 -15.84 43.55
C SER A 205 -48.69 -16.34 44.98
N THR A 206 -49.29 -15.47 45.81
CA THR A 206 -50.35 -15.68 46.84
C THR A 206 -50.27 -16.77 47.94
N THR A 207 -50.27 -16.29 49.22
CA THR A 207 -50.82 -16.84 50.51
C THR A 207 -50.19 -18.13 51.11
N THR A 208 -49.97 -18.34 52.42
CA THR A 208 -50.46 -17.77 53.70
C THR A 208 -49.56 -18.26 54.87
N SER A 209 -49.46 -17.45 55.92
CA SER A 209 -49.28 -17.82 57.35
C SER A 209 -47.91 -18.25 57.93
N SER A 210 -47.40 -17.33 58.77
CA SER A 210 -46.95 -17.53 60.17
C SER A 210 -45.46 -17.32 60.53
N SER A 211 -45.30 -16.41 61.50
CA SER A 211 -44.22 -16.25 62.50
C SER A 211 -42.90 -15.51 62.16
N LYS A 212 -42.91 -14.21 62.55
CA LYS A 212 -42.13 -13.61 63.65
C LYS A 212 -40.66 -13.17 63.43
N ALA A 213 -40.48 -11.84 63.57
CA ALA A 213 -39.31 -11.07 64.05
C ALA A 213 -38.07 -11.01 63.12
N ALA A 214 -37.35 -9.90 62.92
CA ALA A 214 -37.32 -8.58 63.55
C ALA A 214 -36.72 -7.49 62.60
N ALA A 215 -37.10 -6.24 62.89
CA ALA A 215 -36.55 -4.90 62.58
C ALA A 215 -35.13 -4.81 61.96
N THR A 216 -34.84 -3.93 60.99
CA THR A 216 -34.75 -2.44 61.10
C THR A 216 -34.43 -1.88 59.69
N SER A 217 -35.26 -1.02 59.08
CA SER A 217 -35.21 0.46 59.08
C SER A 217 -33.83 1.07 58.80
N ASN A 218 -33.60 1.65 57.61
CA ASN A 218 -33.77 3.10 57.43
C ASN A 218 -33.50 3.54 55.97
N SER A 219 -34.49 4.23 55.41
CA SER A 219 -34.42 4.96 54.15
C SER A 219 -33.67 6.29 54.36
N ASN A 220 -32.85 6.71 53.39
CA ASN A 220 -32.75 8.14 53.12
C ASN A 220 -32.47 8.38 51.63
N SER A 221 -33.51 8.84 50.94
CA SER A 221 -33.44 9.40 49.60
C SER A 221 -33.02 10.86 49.72
N ASN A 222 -32.02 11.30 48.95
CA ASN A 222 -31.97 12.69 48.53
C ASN A 222 -31.46 12.79 47.10
N SER A 223 -32.34 13.28 46.23
CA SER A 223 -32.10 13.59 44.84
C SER A 223 -31.79 15.08 44.72
N ASN A 224 -30.67 15.48 44.10
CA ASN A 224 -30.70 16.56 43.12
C ASN A 224 -29.49 16.51 42.16
N SER A 225 -29.75 17.09 41.01
CA SER A 225 -29.23 16.95 39.65
C SER A 225 -27.84 17.50 39.29
N SER A 226 -27.32 16.88 38.22
CA SER A 226 -26.47 17.41 37.13
C SER A 226 -25.06 17.95 37.43
N SER A 227 -24.04 17.26 36.90
CA SER A 227 -23.37 17.71 35.66
C SER A 227 -22.46 16.61 35.10
N SER A 228 -22.31 16.65 33.79
CA SER A 228 -21.58 15.72 32.94
C SER A 228 -20.06 15.75 33.14
N SER A 229 -19.46 14.59 33.38
CA SER A 229 -18.14 14.25 32.81
C SER A 229 -17.90 12.74 32.87
N THR A 230 -18.46 12.04 31.89
CA THR A 230 -18.20 10.61 31.66
C THR A 230 -16.72 10.42 31.32
N LYS A 231 -15.91 9.99 32.29
CA LYS A 231 -14.61 9.38 32.04
C LYS A 231 -14.87 8.03 31.37
N ASN A 232 -14.72 8.02 30.06
CA ASN A 232 -14.83 6.83 29.22
C ASN A 232 -13.65 5.89 29.53
N THR A 233 -13.82 4.91 30.41
CA THR A 233 -12.86 3.80 30.57
C THR A 233 -13.12 2.76 29.48
N GLY A 234 -12.61 3.02 28.28
CA GLY A 234 -12.51 2.04 27.20
C GLY A 234 -11.54 0.92 27.58
N ALA A 235 -11.86 -0.30 27.15
CA ALA A 235 -11.20 -1.56 27.47
C ALA A 235 -9.65 -1.51 27.53
N SER A 236 -9.09 -2.11 28.57
CA SER A 236 -7.64 -2.27 28.74
C SER A 236 -7.09 -3.31 27.77
N LEU A 237 -6.01 -2.96 27.09
CA LEU A 237 -5.22 -3.86 26.24
C LEU A 237 -4.65 -5.03 27.08
N THR A 238 -4.56 -6.23 26.51
CA THR A 238 -3.81 -7.33 27.15
C THR A 238 -2.32 -6.98 27.23
N SER A 239 -1.55 -7.63 28.11
CA SER A 239 -0.11 -7.34 28.27
C SER A 239 0.68 -7.46 26.96
N SER A 240 0.34 -8.44 26.12
CA SER A 240 0.94 -8.65 24.79
C SER A 240 0.57 -7.52 23.81
N GLU A 241 -0.68 -7.05 23.85
CA GLU A 241 -1.17 -5.96 23.00
C GLU A 241 -0.66 -4.59 23.46
N SER A 242 -0.51 -4.38 24.76
CA SER A 242 0.12 -3.19 25.34
C SER A 242 1.59 -3.10 24.98
N GLN A 243 2.31 -4.23 25.03
CA GLN A 243 3.71 -4.29 24.63
C GLN A 243 3.86 -4.11 23.11
N ALA A 244 2.98 -4.72 22.31
CA ALA A 244 2.94 -4.52 20.86
C ALA A 244 2.59 -3.07 20.50
N ALA A 245 1.65 -2.43 21.19
CA ALA A 245 1.27 -1.02 20.99
C ALA A 245 2.37 -0.04 21.43
N LYS A 246 3.09 -0.31 22.52
CA LYS A 246 4.25 0.49 22.95
C LYS A 246 5.45 0.34 22.01
N ASN A 247 5.65 -0.85 21.46
CA ASN A 247 6.67 -1.16 20.45
C ASN A 247 6.29 -0.71 19.04
N TYR A 248 5.01 -0.39 18.81
CA TYR A 248 4.51 0.15 17.56
C TYR A 248 4.86 1.65 17.46
N LYS A 249 5.92 1.95 16.72
CA LYS A 249 6.38 3.31 16.37
C LYS A 249 6.00 3.71 14.93
N GLY A 250 4.96 3.11 14.37
CA GLY A 250 4.48 3.41 13.02
C GLY A 250 3.18 4.21 13.05
N SER A 251 3.04 5.23 12.20
CA SER A 251 1.70 5.59 11.70
C SER A 251 1.23 4.43 10.80
N ASN A 252 -0.08 4.19 10.66
CA ASN A 252 -0.66 3.26 9.68
C ASN A 252 -0.44 3.77 8.24
N GLU A 253 0.82 3.94 7.86
CA GLU A 253 1.27 4.75 6.73
C GLU A 253 2.29 3.95 5.92
N TYR A 254 1.95 2.68 5.67
CA TYR A 254 2.80 1.77 4.92
C TYR A 254 2.62 1.95 3.41
N THR A 255 2.60 3.16 2.86
CA THR A 255 2.74 3.40 1.41
C THR A 255 3.29 4.77 1.05
N VAL A 256 3.68 5.58 2.04
CA VAL A 256 4.10 6.96 1.79
C VAL A 256 5.62 7.01 1.62
N THR A 257 6.04 7.19 0.38
CA THR A 257 7.45 7.34 -0.01
C THR A 257 8.05 8.60 0.64
N LYS A 258 9.37 8.64 0.86
CA LYS A 258 10.08 9.79 1.47
C LYS A 258 9.70 11.14 0.85
N LYS A 259 9.50 11.20 -0.47
CA LYS A 259 9.07 12.40 -1.21
C LYS A 259 7.65 12.88 -0.88
N GLN A 260 6.78 11.99 -0.44
CA GLN A 260 5.40 12.33 -0.06
C GLN A 260 5.30 12.82 1.40
N LYS A 261 6.37 12.67 2.18
CA LYS A 261 6.49 13.23 3.53
C LYS A 261 7.17 14.59 3.57
N GLU A 262 7.65 15.10 2.44
CA GLU A 262 8.47 16.31 2.37
C GLU A 262 7.78 17.42 1.56
N LEU A 263 7.92 18.66 2.02
CA LEU A 263 7.59 19.89 1.29
C LEU A 263 8.90 20.64 1.07
N ASN A 264 9.26 20.93 -0.19
CA ASN A 264 10.51 21.62 -0.52
C ASN A 264 11.78 20.99 0.08
N GLY A 265 11.81 19.66 0.20
CA GLY A 265 12.94 18.90 0.76
C GLY A 265 13.02 18.90 2.29
N LYS A 266 12.03 19.46 2.99
CA LYS A 266 11.89 19.39 4.45
C LYS A 266 10.74 18.48 4.83
N THR A 267 10.92 17.63 5.82
CA THR A 267 9.86 16.74 6.31
C THR A 267 8.71 17.56 6.89
N ILE A 268 7.48 17.28 6.44
CA ILE A 268 6.25 17.82 6.99
C ILE A 268 6.00 17.12 8.33
N THR A 269 6.06 17.90 9.41
CA THR A 269 5.91 17.42 10.79
C THR A 269 4.44 17.17 11.15
N ALA A 270 4.19 16.37 12.18
CA ALA A 270 2.84 16.14 12.71
C ALA A 270 2.15 17.46 13.13
N SER A 271 2.90 18.41 13.69
CA SER A 271 2.39 19.74 14.05
C SER A 271 1.91 20.52 12.82
N GLN A 272 2.66 20.46 11.71
CA GLN A 272 2.25 21.10 10.45
C GLN A 272 1.00 20.45 9.85
N ILE A 273 0.84 19.14 9.99
CA ILE A 273 -0.38 18.42 9.57
C ILE A 273 -1.58 18.88 10.40
N SER A 274 -1.42 18.99 11.73
CA SER A 274 -2.49 19.47 12.63
C SER A 274 -2.92 20.90 12.28
N LEU A 275 -1.96 21.80 12.03
CA LEU A 275 -2.25 23.18 11.61
C LEU A 275 -2.94 23.24 10.24
N ALA A 276 -2.50 22.40 9.29
CA ALA A 276 -3.12 22.30 7.98
C ALA A 276 -4.57 21.83 8.06
N ARG A 277 -4.88 20.84 8.92
CA ARG A 277 -6.27 20.40 9.17
C ARG A 277 -7.15 21.55 9.66
N LYS A 278 -6.68 22.31 10.66
CA LYS A 278 -7.40 23.50 11.16
C LYS A 278 -7.65 24.52 10.04
N THR A 279 -6.64 24.76 9.19
CA THR A 279 -6.72 25.71 8.07
C THR A 279 -7.72 25.26 7.01
N ILE A 280 -7.75 23.97 6.67
CA ILE A 280 -8.70 23.39 5.71
C ILE A 280 -10.14 23.48 6.26
N ASN A 281 -10.36 23.10 7.52
CA ASN A 281 -11.67 23.19 8.16
C ASN A 281 -12.17 24.65 8.23
N ALA A 282 -11.30 25.59 8.62
CA ALA A 282 -11.64 27.02 8.67
C ALA A 282 -11.96 27.61 7.29
N ALA A 283 -11.39 27.05 6.22
CA ALA A 283 -11.67 27.45 4.84
C ALA A 283 -12.94 26.79 4.26
N GLY A 284 -13.62 25.95 5.04
CA GLY A 284 -14.87 25.26 4.68
C GLY A 284 -14.68 23.88 4.03
N GLY A 285 -13.49 23.29 4.07
CA GLY A 285 -13.24 21.90 3.66
C GLY A 285 -13.44 20.90 4.79
N GLN A 286 -13.50 19.60 4.48
CA GLN A 286 -13.70 18.52 5.47
C GLN A 286 -12.39 17.79 5.80
N ALA A 287 -11.48 18.45 6.51
CA ALA A 287 -10.18 17.87 6.86
C ALA A 287 -10.31 16.63 7.76
N ASP A 288 -11.38 16.52 8.54
CA ASP A 288 -11.59 15.38 9.46
C ASP A 288 -11.89 14.07 8.72
N ALA A 289 -12.35 14.15 7.47
CA ALA A 289 -12.51 12.99 6.58
C ALA A 289 -11.22 12.62 5.83
N MET A 290 -10.16 13.44 5.92
CA MET A 290 -8.91 13.28 5.19
C MET A 290 -7.86 12.52 6.00
N SER A 291 -7.10 11.63 5.34
CA SER A 291 -5.93 11.01 5.96
C SER A 291 -4.76 11.99 6.07
N ASP A 292 -3.77 11.73 6.93
CA ASP A 292 -2.56 12.56 7.02
C ASP A 292 -1.82 12.67 5.68
N GLN A 293 -1.96 11.65 4.83
CA GLN A 293 -1.42 11.68 3.48
C GLN A 293 -2.16 12.66 2.58
N ASP A 294 -3.48 12.72 2.67
CA ASP A 294 -4.29 13.66 1.89
C ASP A 294 -4.00 15.10 2.32
N ILE A 295 -3.78 15.33 3.62
CA ILE A 295 -3.35 16.64 4.15
C ILE A 295 -1.97 17.03 3.60
N ARG A 296 -1.02 16.09 3.54
CA ARG A 296 0.30 16.34 2.93
C ARG A 296 0.21 16.60 1.43
N VAL A 297 -0.65 15.87 0.71
CA VAL A 297 -0.90 16.12 -0.72
C VAL A 297 -1.50 17.52 -0.92
N ALA A 298 -2.45 17.93 -0.11
CA ALA A 298 -3.02 19.28 -0.17
C ALA A 298 -1.96 20.37 0.04
N LEU A 299 -1.09 20.22 1.05
CA LEU A 299 0.04 21.12 1.30
C LEU A 299 1.00 21.19 0.09
N GLN A 300 1.35 20.04 -0.49
CA GLN A 300 2.24 19.96 -1.65
C GLN A 300 1.64 20.61 -2.91
N GLN A 301 0.33 20.45 -3.12
CA GLN A 301 -0.33 21.00 -4.31
C GLN A 301 -0.58 22.51 -4.18
N ALA A 302 -0.88 23.00 -2.98
CA ALA A 302 -0.97 24.43 -2.70
C ALA A 302 0.37 25.12 -2.99
N ASP A 303 1.48 24.57 -2.48
CA ASP A 303 2.84 25.06 -2.71
C ASP A 303 3.25 25.00 -4.19
N LYS A 304 3.00 23.88 -4.88
CA LYS A 304 3.28 23.73 -6.32
C LYS A 304 2.51 24.73 -7.19
N LYS A 305 1.32 25.15 -6.75
CA LYS A 305 0.49 26.14 -7.44
C LYS A 305 0.76 27.58 -6.98
N GLY A 306 1.71 27.79 -6.06
CA GLY A 306 2.06 29.11 -5.53
C GLY A 306 0.90 29.79 -4.80
N MET A 307 0.03 29.01 -4.14
CA MET A 307 -1.16 29.52 -3.44
C MET A 307 -1.21 29.09 -1.98
N SER A 308 -1.90 29.87 -1.15
CA SER A 308 -2.13 29.51 0.24
C SER A 308 -3.02 28.28 0.36
N LEU A 309 -2.86 27.51 1.44
CA LEU A 309 -3.69 26.34 1.71
C LEU A 309 -5.18 26.73 1.80
N THR A 310 -5.52 27.88 2.37
CA THR A 310 -6.88 28.42 2.41
C THR A 310 -7.48 28.61 1.00
N LYS A 311 -6.74 29.24 0.09
CA LYS A 311 -7.20 29.47 -1.29
C LYS A 311 -7.30 28.16 -2.06
N TYR A 312 -6.35 27.25 -1.85
CA TYR A 312 -6.38 25.91 -2.41
C TYR A 312 -7.61 25.14 -1.94
N THR A 313 -7.94 25.20 -0.64
CA THR A 313 -9.13 24.55 -0.09
C THR A 313 -10.42 25.07 -0.70
N GLN A 314 -10.58 26.39 -0.78
CA GLN A 314 -11.78 27.01 -1.33
C GLN A 314 -12.01 26.67 -2.81
N GLN A 315 -10.95 26.40 -3.56
CA GLN A 315 -11.02 26.14 -4.99
C GLN A 315 -11.07 24.64 -5.34
N TYR A 316 -10.53 23.76 -4.49
CA TYR A 316 -10.30 22.36 -4.85
C TYR A 316 -10.68 21.31 -3.79
N LEU A 317 -11.03 21.71 -2.56
CA LEU A 317 -11.33 20.78 -1.45
C LEU A 317 -12.67 21.06 -0.76
N LYS A 318 -13.55 21.84 -1.40
CA LYS A 318 -14.95 22.00 -1.01
C LYS A 318 -15.83 21.00 -1.75
#